data_AF-A0A7X3DH10-F1
#
_entry.id   AF-A0A7X3DH10-F1
#
_cell.length_a   1.000
_cell.length_b   1.000
_cell.length_c   1.000
_cell.angle_alpha   90.00
_cell.angle_beta   90.00
_cell.angle_gamma   90.00
#
_symmetry.space_group_name_H-M   'P 1'
#
loop_
_entity.id
_entity.type
_entity.pdbx_description
1 polymer ?
#
loop_
_entity_poly.entity_id
_entity_poly.type
_entity_poly.pdbx_seq_one_letter_code
_entity_poly.pdbx_strand_id
1 'polypeptide(L)'
;MYRFPCSSLSVICRDNGEFDRYLFLDRCSDMVLVDTDVIAKAPAKLLVAGTGDAMATYFEVCACRASGSDNQMTGKSTLAAGDLVTICWRYLQKEEKAAKEAVEAGVCNASLETIVEVNTYLSGVGFESGGLAAVHTIQKGFTFIP
;
A
#
# COMPACT_ATOMS: atom_id res chain seq x y z
N MET A 1 -12.23 -8.42 -8.09
CA MET A 1 -12.31 -7.26 -7.17
C MET A 1 -11.23 -7.41 -6.12
N TYR A 2 -10.40 -6.39 -5.91
CA TYR A 2 -9.40 -6.35 -4.85
C TYR A 2 -9.61 -5.10 -3.99
N ARG A 3 -9.57 -5.23 -2.66
CA ARG A 3 -9.80 -4.12 -1.72
C ARG A 3 -8.53 -3.88 -0.90
N PHE A 4 -8.15 -2.61 -0.75
CA PHE A 4 -7.08 -2.26 0.17
C PHE A 4 -7.62 -2.31 1.61
N PRO A 5 -6.92 -2.96 2.56
CA PRO A 5 -7.48 -3.25 3.88
C PRO A 5 -7.97 -2.00 4.63
N CYS A 6 -7.15 -0.95 4.63
CA CYS A 6 -7.38 0.28 5.38
C CYS A 6 -8.07 1.40 4.59
N SER A 7 -8.57 1.13 3.36
CA SER A 7 -9.19 2.15 2.53
C SER A 7 -10.69 1.92 2.28
N SER A 8 -11.32 2.98 1.83
CA SER A 8 -12.67 3.03 1.26
C SER A 8 -12.69 2.71 -0.25
N LEU A 9 -11.62 2.12 -0.80
CA LEU A 9 -11.46 1.91 -2.23
C LEU A 9 -11.28 0.43 -2.59
N SER A 10 -11.92 0.03 -3.69
CA SER A 10 -11.71 -1.26 -4.35
C SER A 10 -11.34 -1.10 -5.82
N VAL A 11 -10.48 -1.97 -6.32
CA VAL A 11 -10.14 -2.09 -7.74
C VAL A 11 -11.03 -3.13 -8.39
N ILE A 12 -11.76 -2.69 -9.42
CA ILE A 12 -12.55 -3.56 -10.28
C ILE A 12 -11.73 -3.85 -11.54
N CYS A 13 -11.54 -5.14 -11.80
CA CYS A 13 -10.92 -5.64 -13.02
C CYS A 13 -11.97 -6.37 -13.86
N ARG A 14 -11.75 -6.41 -15.17
CA ARG A 14 -12.48 -7.28 -16.09
C ARG A 14 -12.09 -8.75 -15.86
N ASP A 15 -12.86 -9.67 -16.42
CA ASP A 15 -12.61 -11.11 -16.29
C ASP A 15 -11.26 -11.55 -16.87
N ASN A 16 -10.72 -10.79 -17.83
CA ASN A 16 -9.39 -11.00 -18.42
C ASN A 16 -8.24 -10.40 -17.56
N GLY A 17 -8.54 -9.80 -16.40
CA GLY A 17 -7.54 -9.22 -15.50
C GLY A 17 -7.20 -7.75 -15.74
N GLU A 18 -7.69 -7.15 -16.84
CA GLU A 18 -7.48 -5.73 -17.14
C GLU A 18 -8.13 -4.83 -16.09
N PHE A 19 -7.46 -3.73 -15.74
CA PHE A 19 -8.04 -2.67 -14.92
C PHE A 19 -9.29 -2.09 -15.61
N ASP A 20 -10.40 -1.99 -14.89
CA ASP A 20 -11.62 -1.32 -15.36
C ASP A 20 -11.79 0.04 -14.68
N ARG A 21 -11.96 0.03 -13.35
CA ARG A 21 -12.22 1.25 -12.58
C ARG A 21 -11.93 1.10 -11.09
N TYR A 22 -11.87 2.24 -10.42
CA TYR A 22 -12.00 2.30 -8.96
C TYR A 22 -13.47 2.33 -8.54
N LEU A 23 -13.79 1.61 -7.47
CA LEU A 23 -15.04 1.69 -6.73
C LEU A 23 -14.74 2.34 -5.37
N PHE A 24 -15.24 3.56 -5.17
CA PHE A 24 -15.20 4.27 -3.89
C PHE A 24 -16.41 3.89 -3.04
N LEU A 25 -16.19 3.67 -1.76
CA LEU A 25 -17.17 3.30 -0.75
C LEU A 25 -17.38 4.46 0.23
N ASP A 26 -18.51 4.46 0.92
CA ASP A 26 -18.86 5.55 1.85
C ASP A 26 -17.97 5.60 3.10
N ARG A 27 -17.29 4.49 3.44
CA ARG A 27 -16.41 4.39 4.61
C ARG A 27 -15.31 3.34 4.43
N CYS A 28 -14.21 3.53 5.17
CA CYS A 28 -13.17 2.52 5.33
C CYS A 28 -13.70 1.30 6.11
N SER A 29 -12.92 0.22 6.14
CA SER A 29 -13.25 -0.98 6.93
C SER A 29 -13.43 -0.62 8.41
N ASP A 30 -14.47 -1.15 9.07
CA ASP A 30 -14.72 -0.90 10.50
C ASP A 30 -13.58 -1.44 11.40
N MET A 31 -12.90 -2.50 10.92
CA MET A 31 -11.73 -3.10 11.57
C MET A 31 -10.85 -3.77 10.52
N VAL A 32 -9.53 -3.70 10.74
CA VAL A 32 -8.53 -4.50 10.00
C VAL A 32 -7.74 -5.30 11.04
N LEU A 33 -7.84 -6.64 10.95
CA LEU A 33 -7.10 -7.56 11.79
C LEU A 33 -6.02 -8.25 10.95
N VAL A 34 -4.77 -8.14 11.39
CA VAL A 34 -3.62 -8.73 10.70
C VAL A 34 -2.91 -9.67 11.64
N ASP A 35 -2.89 -10.96 11.28
CA ASP A 35 -2.18 -12.00 12.04
C ASP A 35 -0.80 -12.22 11.40
N THR A 36 0.24 -11.80 12.11
CA THR A 36 1.62 -11.86 11.63
C THR A 36 2.22 -13.26 11.67
N ASP A 37 1.68 -14.18 12.48
CA ASP A 37 2.06 -15.60 12.43
C ASP A 37 1.54 -16.28 11.16
N VAL A 38 0.41 -15.82 10.64
CA VAL A 38 -0.10 -16.23 9.32
C VAL A 38 0.77 -15.65 8.21
N ILE A 39 1.09 -14.36 8.28
CA ILE A 39 1.95 -13.69 7.27
C ILE A 39 3.35 -14.31 7.24
N ALA A 40 3.93 -14.62 8.39
CA ALA A 40 5.26 -15.25 8.49
C ALA A 40 5.35 -16.57 7.73
N LYS A 41 4.23 -17.29 7.58
CA LYS A 41 4.15 -18.58 6.88
C LYS A 41 3.76 -18.45 5.40
N ALA A 42 3.47 -17.24 4.93
CA ALA A 42 3.12 -17.00 3.53
C ALA A 42 4.37 -16.98 2.64
N PRO A 43 4.24 -17.20 1.32
CA PRO A 43 5.37 -17.06 0.41
C PRO A 43 5.98 -15.65 0.46
N ALA A 44 7.30 -15.54 0.70
CA ALA A 44 8.00 -14.26 0.84
C ALA A 44 7.80 -13.29 -0.34
N LYS A 45 7.53 -13.81 -1.55
CA LYS A 45 7.19 -12.99 -2.73
C LYS A 45 5.96 -12.09 -2.52
N LEU A 46 5.02 -12.47 -1.66
CA LEU A 46 3.84 -11.67 -1.34
C LEU A 46 4.20 -10.48 -0.45
N LEU A 47 5.09 -10.68 0.53
CA LEU A 47 5.63 -9.58 1.35
C LEU A 47 6.37 -8.58 0.47
N VAL A 48 7.25 -9.08 -0.42
CA VAL A 48 8.03 -8.25 -1.35
C VAL A 48 7.12 -7.46 -2.29
N ALA A 49 6.04 -8.08 -2.80
CA ALA A 49 5.05 -7.37 -3.61
C ALA A 49 4.38 -6.23 -2.83
N GLY A 50 3.99 -6.47 -1.56
CA GLY A 50 3.44 -5.44 -0.68
C GLY A 50 4.43 -4.31 -0.37
N THR A 51 5.71 -4.63 -0.22
CA THR A 51 6.77 -3.61 -0.04
C THR A 51 6.93 -2.74 -1.27
N GLY A 52 6.82 -3.31 -2.48
CA GLY A 52 6.83 -2.55 -3.73
C GLY A 52 5.69 -1.53 -3.82
N ASP A 53 4.50 -1.90 -3.35
CA ASP A 53 3.32 -1.03 -3.28
C ASP A 53 3.49 0.09 -2.23
N ALA A 54 3.98 -0.27 -1.03
CA ALA A 54 4.28 0.69 0.02
C ALA A 54 5.34 1.72 -0.39
N MET A 55 6.36 1.28 -1.14
CA MET A 55 7.38 2.16 -1.70
C MET A 55 6.77 3.19 -2.69
N ALA A 56 5.86 2.77 -3.56
CA ALA A 56 5.18 3.67 -4.49
C ALA A 56 4.43 4.79 -3.75
N THR A 57 3.80 4.44 -2.62
CA THR A 57 3.01 5.37 -1.82
C THR A 57 3.81 6.62 -1.42
N TYR A 58 5.06 6.47 -1.00
CA TYR A 58 5.90 7.61 -0.63
C TYR A 58 6.10 8.60 -1.78
N PHE A 59 6.54 8.11 -2.93
CA PHE A 59 6.82 8.96 -4.08
C PHE A 59 5.57 9.64 -4.63
N GLU A 60 4.45 8.93 -4.68
CA GLU A 60 3.20 9.46 -5.20
C GLU A 60 2.60 10.53 -4.28
N VAL A 61 2.60 10.30 -2.96
CA VAL A 61 2.11 11.31 -2.01
C VAL A 61 3.02 12.55 -2.03
N CYS A 62 4.34 12.39 -2.13
CA CYS A 62 5.24 13.52 -2.34
C CYS A 62 4.90 14.32 -3.61
N ALA A 63 4.61 13.64 -4.72
CA ALA A 63 4.22 14.28 -5.98
C ALA A 63 2.86 14.99 -5.89
N CYS A 64 1.85 14.37 -5.25
CA CYS A 64 0.54 14.98 -5.03
C CYS A 64 0.65 16.24 -4.16
N ARG A 65 1.47 16.19 -3.09
CA ARG A 65 1.73 17.36 -2.24
C ARG A 65 2.43 18.48 -2.98
N ALA A 66 3.47 18.16 -3.76
CA ALA A 66 4.23 19.15 -4.51
C ALA A 66 3.40 19.82 -5.62
N SER A 67 2.52 19.05 -6.27
CA SER A 67 1.63 19.56 -7.32
C SER A 67 0.37 20.25 -6.79
N GLY A 68 0.04 20.07 -5.51
CA GLY A 68 -1.23 20.52 -4.94
C GLY A 68 -2.45 19.75 -5.46
N SER A 69 -2.25 18.54 -5.99
CA SER A 69 -3.34 17.68 -6.47
C SER A 69 -4.23 17.18 -5.34
N ASP A 70 -5.47 16.84 -5.66
CA ASP A 70 -6.39 16.23 -4.70
C ASP A 70 -6.02 14.75 -4.46
N ASN A 71 -6.34 14.26 -3.27
CA ASN A 71 -6.20 12.88 -2.85
C ASN A 71 -7.39 12.03 -3.33
N GLN A 72 -7.41 10.75 -2.94
CA GLN A 72 -8.46 9.82 -3.38
C GLN A 72 -9.85 10.17 -2.81
N MET A 73 -9.91 11.02 -1.78
CA MET A 73 -11.15 11.49 -1.14
C MET A 73 -11.57 12.89 -1.62
N THR A 74 -11.05 13.35 -2.77
CA THR A 74 -11.35 14.68 -3.36
C THR A 74 -10.96 15.87 -2.47
N GLY A 75 -10.11 15.65 -1.48
CA GLY A 75 -9.53 16.69 -0.62
C GLY A 75 -8.05 16.90 -0.90
N LYS A 76 -7.41 17.86 -0.23
CA LYS A 76 -5.95 18.00 -0.30
C LYS A 76 -5.24 16.96 0.55
N SER A 77 -4.02 16.60 0.14
CA SER A 77 -3.12 15.77 0.93
C SER A 77 -2.95 16.34 2.34
N THR A 78 -3.25 15.54 3.37
CA THR A 78 -3.17 15.99 4.77
C THR A 78 -1.73 16.00 5.26
N LEU A 79 -1.42 16.80 6.30
CA LEU A 79 -0.10 16.75 6.95
C LEU A 79 0.18 15.35 7.50
N ALA A 80 -0.80 14.73 8.15
CA ALA A 80 -0.71 13.38 8.69
C ALA A 80 -0.35 12.34 7.62
N ALA A 81 -0.97 12.39 6.43
CA ALA A 81 -0.61 11.49 5.33
C ALA A 81 0.85 11.68 4.90
N GLY A 82 1.34 12.92 4.83
CA GLY A 82 2.74 13.23 4.54
C GLY A 82 3.72 12.64 5.57
N ASP A 83 3.39 12.72 6.86
CA ASP A 83 4.22 12.17 7.93
C ASP A 83 4.19 10.63 7.93
N LEU A 84 3.02 10.02 7.73
CA LEU A 84 2.86 8.57 7.63
C LEU A 84 3.71 7.99 6.49
N VAL A 85 3.69 8.60 5.30
CA VAL A 85 4.51 8.11 4.18
C VAL A 85 6.00 8.34 4.39
N THR A 86 6.38 9.37 5.14
CA THR A 86 7.78 9.59 5.53
C THR A 86 8.27 8.50 6.49
N ILE A 87 7.41 8.09 7.44
CA ILE A 87 7.68 6.97 8.34
C ILE A 87 7.74 5.65 7.55
N CYS A 88 6.80 5.44 6.63
CA CYS A 88 6.77 4.29 5.71
C CYS A 88 8.13 4.14 5.00
N TRP A 89 8.58 5.18 4.29
CA TRP A 89 9.84 5.16 3.55
C TRP A 89 11.06 4.90 4.43
N ARG A 90 11.08 5.45 5.65
CA ARG A 90 12.16 5.22 6.61
C ARG A 90 12.25 3.76 7.04
N TYR A 91 11.12 3.14 7.37
CA TYR A 91 11.12 1.76 7.86
C TYR A 91 11.26 0.73 6.75
N LEU A 92 10.80 1.01 5.52
CA LEU A 92 11.13 0.18 4.36
C LEU A 92 12.66 0.05 4.20
N GLN A 93 13.37 1.18 4.15
CA GLN A 93 14.83 1.18 4.01
C GLN A 93 15.56 0.47 5.16
N LYS A 94 14.99 0.49 6.36
CA LYS A 94 15.61 -0.06 7.56
C LYS A 94 15.33 -1.56 7.75
N GLU A 95 14.10 -1.99 7.51
CA GLU A 95 13.58 -3.28 7.97
C GLU A 95 13.22 -4.25 6.84
N GLU A 96 13.08 -3.80 5.58
CA GLU A 96 12.60 -4.65 4.46
C GLU A 96 13.39 -5.94 4.35
N LYS A 97 14.73 -5.84 4.33
CA LYS A 97 15.60 -7.01 4.15
C LYS A 97 15.41 -8.01 5.30
N ALA A 98 15.41 -7.54 6.54
CA ALA A 98 15.26 -8.38 7.72
C ALA A 98 13.86 -9.02 7.79
N ALA A 99 12.82 -8.29 7.38
CA ALA A 99 11.46 -8.82 7.31
C ALA A 99 11.31 -9.91 6.24
N LYS A 100 11.93 -9.72 5.06
CA LYS A 100 11.97 -10.75 4.01
C LYS A 100 12.64 -12.02 4.51
N GLU A 101 13.81 -11.89 5.14
CA GLU A 101 14.54 -13.02 5.74
C GLU A 101 13.71 -13.72 6.83
N ALA A 102 12.93 -12.97 7.63
CA ALA A 102 12.03 -13.53 8.63
C ALA A 102 10.92 -14.39 8.02
N VAL A 103 10.28 -13.92 6.93
CA VAL A 103 9.26 -14.72 6.22
C VAL A 103 9.89 -15.92 5.51
N GLU A 104 11.08 -15.79 4.93
CA GLU A 104 11.81 -16.93 4.35
C GLU A 104 12.16 -18.00 5.40
N ALA A 105 12.38 -17.58 6.65
CA ALA A 105 12.60 -18.47 7.78
C ALA A 105 11.29 -18.97 8.45
N GLY A 106 10.12 -18.44 8.05
CA GLY A 106 8.83 -18.80 8.68
C GLY A 106 8.65 -18.24 10.09
N VAL A 107 9.36 -17.17 10.46
CA VAL A 107 9.43 -16.63 11.83
C VAL A 107 8.78 -15.26 11.90
N CYS A 108 7.89 -15.08 12.88
CA CYS A 108 7.40 -13.76 13.26
C CYS A 108 8.41 -13.05 14.18
N ASN A 109 8.90 -11.88 13.76
CA ASN A 109 9.80 -11.06 14.54
C ASN A 109 9.47 -9.56 14.39
N ALA A 110 10.18 -8.70 15.13
CA ALA A 110 9.90 -7.26 15.14
C ALA A 110 10.07 -6.58 13.76
N SER A 111 11.00 -7.04 12.92
CA SER A 111 11.18 -6.50 11.58
C SER A 111 9.99 -6.86 10.69
N LEU A 112 9.47 -8.09 10.78
CA LEU A 112 8.26 -8.51 10.08
C LEU A 112 7.05 -7.70 10.54
N GLU A 113 6.82 -7.60 11.86
CA GLU A 113 5.74 -6.77 12.43
C GLU A 113 5.78 -5.34 11.89
N THR A 114 6.97 -4.73 11.88
CA THR A 114 7.16 -3.37 11.37
C THR A 114 6.79 -3.26 9.89
N ILE A 115 7.27 -4.18 9.05
CA ILE A 115 6.98 -4.14 7.60
C ILE A 115 5.53 -4.48 7.31
N VAL A 116 4.88 -5.32 8.12
CA VAL A 116 3.44 -5.58 8.02
C VAL A 116 2.62 -4.32 8.31
N GLU A 117 2.97 -3.57 9.35
CA GLU A 117 2.33 -2.28 9.65
C GLU A 117 2.56 -1.28 8.51
N VAL A 118 3.79 -1.20 8.00
CA VAL A 118 4.16 -0.32 6.88
C VAL A 118 3.34 -0.63 5.63
N ASN A 119 3.27 -1.91 5.24
CA ASN A 119 2.58 -2.35 4.03
C ASN A 119 1.05 -2.26 4.14
N THR A 120 0.51 -2.29 5.36
CA THR A 120 -0.94 -2.32 5.57
C THR A 120 -1.50 -0.96 5.94
N TYR A 121 -1.03 -0.39 7.03
CA TYR A 121 -1.62 0.80 7.64
C TYR A 121 -0.98 2.08 7.11
N LEU A 122 0.36 2.20 7.16
CA LEU A 122 1.03 3.43 6.76
C LEU A 122 0.87 3.69 5.27
N SER A 123 1.09 2.66 4.44
CA SER A 123 0.84 2.73 3.00
C SER A 123 -0.65 2.96 2.73
N GLY A 124 -1.54 2.17 3.34
CA GLY A 124 -2.99 2.25 3.11
C GLY A 124 -3.59 3.64 3.40
N VAL A 125 -3.39 4.14 4.62
CA VAL A 125 -3.89 5.47 5.02
C VAL A 125 -3.12 6.56 4.27
N GLY A 126 -1.83 6.36 4.07
CA GLY A 126 -0.95 7.28 3.36
C GLY A 126 -1.41 7.55 1.93
N PHE A 127 -1.68 6.53 1.13
CA PHE A 127 -2.10 6.72 -0.26
C PHE A 127 -3.50 7.33 -0.36
N GLU A 128 -4.45 6.87 0.47
CA GLU A 128 -5.85 7.31 0.37
C GLU A 128 -5.96 8.80 0.73
N SER A 129 -5.35 9.18 1.86
CA SER A 129 -5.37 10.55 2.36
C SER A 129 -4.29 11.44 1.73
N GLY A 130 -3.30 10.86 1.05
CA GLY A 130 -2.14 11.56 0.50
C GLY A 130 -2.16 11.76 -1.01
N GLY A 131 -2.73 10.82 -1.76
CA GLY A 131 -2.88 10.84 -3.21
C GLY A 131 -2.11 9.74 -3.95
N LEU A 132 -2.54 9.48 -5.19
CA LEU A 132 -1.90 8.60 -6.17
C LEU A 132 -1.48 9.43 -7.39
N ALA A 133 -0.42 9.00 -8.08
CA ALA A 133 0.16 9.73 -9.19
C ALA A 133 0.56 8.77 -10.34
N ALA A 134 1.78 8.89 -10.84
CA ALA A 134 2.22 8.21 -12.05
C ALA A 134 2.44 6.70 -11.85
N VAL A 135 2.91 6.26 -10.68
CA VAL A 135 3.32 4.86 -10.47
C VAL A 135 2.12 3.93 -10.60
N HIS A 136 1.03 4.22 -9.89
CA HIS A 136 -0.20 3.45 -9.97
C HIS A 136 -0.91 3.62 -11.33
N THR A 137 -0.69 4.73 -12.02
CA THR A 137 -1.21 4.91 -13.38
C THR A 137 -0.50 4.01 -14.38
N ILE A 138 0.84 3.92 -14.30
CA ILE A 138 1.65 3.02 -15.13
C ILE A 138 1.34 1.55 -14.79
N GLN A 139 1.21 1.21 -13.51
CA GLN A 139 0.83 -0.13 -13.05
C GLN A 139 -0.47 -0.62 -13.69
N LYS A 140 -1.49 0.23 -13.77
CA LYS A 140 -2.74 -0.09 -14.48
C LYS A 140 -2.51 -0.30 -15.97
N GLY A 141 -1.68 0.53 -16.60
CA GLY A 141 -1.31 0.39 -18.01
C GLY A 141 -0.72 -0.98 -18.34
N PHE A 142 0.09 -1.55 -17.44
CA PHE A 142 0.64 -2.91 -17.62
C PHE A 142 -0.43 -4.00 -17.69
N THR A 143 -1.63 -3.79 -17.15
CA THR A 143 -2.71 -4.79 -17.20
C THR A 143 -3.29 -4.98 -18.61
N PHE A 144 -3.00 -4.08 -19.54
CA PHE A 144 -3.44 -4.16 -20.96
C PHE A 144 -2.41 -4.79 -21.88
N ILE A 145 -1.25 -5.22 -21.35
CA ILE A 145 -0.19 -5.87 -22.14
C ILE A 145 -0.40 -7.40 -22.04
N PRO A 146 -0.47 -8.13 -23.17
CA PRO A 146 -0.67 -9.58 -23.20
C PRO A 146 0.44 -10.40 -22.54
#